data_AF-A0A546XD72-F1
#
_entry.id   AF-A0A546XD72-F1
#
_cell.length_a   1.000
_cell.length_b   1.000
_cell.length_c   1.000
_cell.angle_alpha   90.00
_cell.angle_beta   90.00
_cell.angle_gamma   90.00
#
_symmetry.space_group_name_H-M   'P 1'
#
loop_
_entity.id
_entity.type
_entity.pdbx_description
1 polymer ?
#
loop_
_entity_poly.entity_id
_entity_poly.type
_entity_poly.pdbx_seq_one_letter_code
_entity_poly.pdbx_strand_id
1 'polypeptide(L)'
;MQFNISFTQTALLAFLVVLSLALSCWLARYPSKTSVGVTLGMFLGVFLINATAGLVAFLGNALPFGQIDFWLASSLADILR
;
A
#
# COMPACT_ATOMS: atom_id res chain seq x y z
N MET A 1 -15.54 -0.21 -19.61
CA MET A 1 -14.91 0.29 -18.37
C MET A 1 -13.44 0.52 -18.68
N GLN A 2 -13.04 1.76 -18.92
CA GLN A 2 -11.65 2.11 -19.18
C GLN A 2 -10.91 2.07 -17.84
N PHE A 3 -9.91 1.21 -17.70
CA PHE A 3 -9.07 1.15 -16.50
C PHE A 3 -8.25 2.45 -16.43
N ASN A 4 -8.80 3.46 -15.74
CA ASN A 4 -8.14 4.74 -15.45
C ASN A 4 -7.45 4.68 -14.08
N ILE A 5 -6.81 3.56 -13.78
CA ILE A 5 -6.04 3.35 -12.55
C ILE A 5 -4.65 2.94 -13.01
N SER A 6 -3.63 3.67 -12.57
CA SER A 6 -2.24 3.38 -12.90
C SER A 6 -1.83 2.01 -12.37
N PHE A 7 -0.91 1.35 -13.09
CA PHE A 7 -0.38 0.05 -12.68
C PHE A 7 0.29 0.15 -11.31
N THR A 8 1.12 1.17 -11.12
CA THR A 8 1.78 1.49 -9.86
C THR A 8 0.80 1.73 -8.71
N GLN A 9 -0.33 2.42 -8.93
CA GLN A 9 -1.34 2.62 -7.89
C GLN A 9 -2.04 1.31 -7.52
N THR A 10 -2.31 0.46 -8.51
CA THR A 10 -2.88 -0.88 -8.28
C THR A 10 -1.89 -1.78 -7.50
N ALA A 11 -0.61 -1.76 -7.88
CA ALA A 11 0.44 -2.51 -7.20
C ALA A 11 0.64 -2.02 -5.74
N LEU A 12 0.63 -0.71 -5.52
CA LEU A 12 0.74 -0.11 -4.19
C LEU A 12 -0.45 -0.50 -3.30
N LEU A 13 -1.68 -0.47 -3.85
CA LEU A 13 -2.88 -0.94 -3.16
C LEU A 13 -2.76 -2.40 -2.77
N ALA A 14 -2.38 -3.28 -3.70
CA ALA A 14 -2.21 -4.70 -3.44
C ALA A 14 -1.18 -4.94 -2.32
N PHE A 15 -0.04 -4.24 -2.38
CA PHE A 15 1.01 -4.33 -1.36
C PHE A 15 0.51 -3.92 0.03
N LEU A 16 -0.18 -2.79 0.13
CA LEU A 16 -0.74 -2.29 1.40
C LEU A 16 -1.83 -3.22 1.95
N VAL A 17 -2.65 -3.82 1.10
CA VAL A 17 -3.65 -4.82 1.50
C VAL A 17 -2.96 -6.05 2.09
N VAL A 18 -1.93 -6.59 1.42
CA VAL A 18 -1.18 -7.74 1.94
C VAL A 18 -0.48 -7.40 3.25
N LEU A 19 0.15 -6.22 3.35
CA LEU A 19 0.79 -5.77 4.59
C LEU A 19 -0.22 -5.63 5.74
N SER A 20 -1.37 -5.01 5.50
CA SER A 20 -2.40 -4.85 6.53
C SER A 20 -2.96 -6.18 7.01
N LEU A 21 -3.16 -7.14 6.11
CA LEU A 21 -3.53 -8.52 6.45
C LEU A 21 -2.44 -9.21 7.25
N ALA A 22 -1.18 -9.13 6.82
CA ALA A 22 -0.05 -9.74 7.51
C ALA A 22 0.10 -9.17 8.92
N LEU A 23 0.00 -7.84 9.07
CA LEU A 23 0.08 -7.16 10.36
C LEU A 23 -1.11 -7.50 11.24
N SER A 24 -2.33 -7.59 10.69
CA SER A 24 -3.52 -8.00 11.44
C SER A 24 -3.41 -9.45 11.90
N CYS A 25 -2.96 -10.36 11.05
CA CYS A 25 -2.67 -11.76 11.39
C CYS A 25 -1.57 -11.88 12.45
N TRP A 26 -0.54 -11.04 12.37
CA TRP A 26 0.51 -10.96 13.38
C TRP A 26 -0.05 -10.49 14.72
N LEU A 27 -0.84 -9.42 14.70
CA LEU A 27 -1.47 -8.86 15.89
C LEU A 27 -2.40 -9.86 16.55
N ALA A 28 -3.13 -10.66 15.76
CA ALA A 28 -4.03 -11.69 16.27
C ALA A 28 -3.31 -12.80 17.06
N ARG A 29 -1.97 -12.97 16.89
CA ARG A 29 -1.18 -13.96 17.64
C ARG A 29 -0.75 -13.49 19.03
N TYR A 30 -0.83 -12.20 19.32
CA TYR A 30 -0.27 -11.61 20.54
C TYR A 30 -1.23 -11.49 21.75
N PRO A 31 -2.54 -11.21 21.61
CA PRO A 31 -3.34 -10.78 22.75
C PRO A 31 -3.83 -11.97 23.60
N SER A 32 -3.44 -11.95 24.87
CA SER A 32 -4.05 -12.79 25.92
C SER A 32 -5.42 -12.25 26.38
N LYS A 33 -5.73 -10.97 26.12
CA LYS A 33 -7.00 -10.32 26.47
C LYS A 33 -7.59 -9.54 25.30
N THR A 34 -8.91 -9.65 25.11
CA THR A 34 -9.67 -8.99 24.03
C THR A 34 -9.46 -7.48 24.00
N SER A 35 -9.45 -6.81 25.15
CA SER A 35 -9.23 -5.36 25.24
C SER A 35 -7.88 -4.93 24.65
N VAL A 36 -6.82 -5.69 24.92
CA VAL A 36 -5.46 -5.39 24.40
C VAL A 36 -5.42 -5.56 22.88
N GLY A 37 -6.08 -6.60 22.36
CA GLY A 37 -6.21 -6.83 20.92
C GLY A 37 -6.95 -5.70 20.21
N VAL A 38 -8.05 -5.21 20.78
CA VAL A 38 -8.82 -4.09 20.23
C VAL A 38 -7.99 -2.80 20.19
N THR A 39 -7.31 -2.47 21.29
CA THR A 39 -6.47 -1.26 21.35
C THR A 39 -5.31 -1.33 20.36
N LEU A 40 -4.60 -2.47 20.29
CA LEU A 40 -3.52 -2.68 19.31
C LEU A 40 -4.04 -2.59 17.88
N GLY A 41 -5.19 -3.21 17.58
CA GLY A 41 -5.81 -3.18 16.25
C GLY A 41 -6.18 -1.76 15.83
N MET A 42 -6.75 -0.97 16.74
CA MET A 42 -7.08 0.43 16.51
C MET A 42 -5.81 1.25 16.18
N PHE A 43 -4.76 1.15 17.00
CA PHE A 43 -3.50 1.87 16.75
C PHE A 43 -2.87 1.47 15.42
N LEU A 44 -2.85 0.18 15.12
CA LEU A 44 -2.33 -0.35 13.86
C LEU A 44 -3.10 0.20 12.66
N GLY A 45 -4.45 0.19 12.72
CA GLY A 45 -5.29 0.72 11.65
C GLY A 45 -5.08 2.22 11.42
N VAL A 46 -5.06 3.03 12.49
CA VAL A 46 -4.79 4.47 12.41
C VAL A 46 -3.41 4.73 11.82
N PHE A 47 -2.39 3.98 12.25
CA PHE A 47 -1.04 4.10 11.70
C PHE A 47 -1.00 3.78 10.21
N LEU A 48 -1.59 2.65 9.79
CA LEU A 48 -1.66 2.23 8.38
C LEU A 48 -2.36 3.27 7.50
N ILE A 49 -3.47 3.85 7.96
CA ILE A 49 -4.21 4.88 7.21
C ILE A 49 -3.34 6.12 7.01
N ASN A 50 -2.74 6.65 8.08
CA ASN A 50 -1.90 7.84 7.99
C ASN A 50 -0.65 7.60 7.13
N ALA A 51 0.00 6.45 7.31
CA ALA A 51 1.16 6.07 6.50
C ALA A 51 0.79 5.94 5.01
N THR A 52 -0.32 5.29 4.70
CA THR A 52 -0.82 5.14 3.33
C THR A 52 -1.17 6.49 2.72
N ALA A 53 -1.92 7.33 3.44
CA ALA A 53 -2.32 8.65 2.96
C ALA A 53 -1.11 9.55 2.71
N GLY A 54 -0.16 9.57 3.65
CA GLY A 54 1.08 10.32 3.51
C GLY A 54 1.92 9.84 2.33
N LEU A 55 2.05 8.52 2.16
CA LEU A 55 2.81 7.93 1.05
C LEU A 55 2.17 8.23 -0.30
N VAL A 56 0.85 8.06 -0.43
CA VAL A 56 0.11 8.33 -1.68
C VAL A 56 0.15 9.81 -2.02
N ALA A 57 -0.02 10.71 -1.05
CA ALA A 57 0.10 12.14 -1.25
C ALA A 57 1.53 12.55 -1.64
N PHE A 58 2.54 11.98 -0.99
CA PHE A 58 3.94 12.22 -1.31
C PHE A 58 4.27 11.74 -2.73
N LEU A 59 3.88 10.52 -3.11
CA LEU A 59 4.07 10.03 -4.48
C LEU A 59 3.31 10.91 -5.49
N GLY A 60 2.04 11.21 -5.23
CA GLY A 60 1.24 12.07 -6.11
C GLY A 60 1.87 13.45 -6.35
N ASN A 61 2.60 13.98 -5.37
CA ASN A 61 3.28 15.28 -5.48
C ASN A 61 4.70 15.19 -6.05
N ALA A 62 5.51 14.22 -5.61
CA ALA A 62 6.92 14.12 -5.96
C ALA A 62 7.17 13.33 -7.25
N LEU A 63 6.37 12.28 -7.50
CA LEU A 63 6.52 11.33 -8.60
C LEU A 63 5.14 10.86 -9.08
N PRO A 64 4.48 11.61 -9.98
CA PRO A 64 3.13 11.28 -10.41
C PRO A 64 3.06 9.87 -11.00
N PHE A 65 2.09 9.08 -10.55
CA PHE A 65 1.98 7.64 -10.87
C PHE A 65 2.06 7.32 -12.38
N GLY A 66 1.49 8.18 -13.23
CA GLY A 66 1.56 8.00 -14.69
C GLY A 66 2.99 8.11 -15.25
N GLN A 67 3.84 8.95 -14.65
CA GLN A 67 5.24 9.07 -15.04
C GLN A 67 6.04 7.85 -14.61
N ILE A 68 5.78 7.32 -13.41
CA ILE A 68 6.40 6.07 -12.92
C ILE A 68 6.02 4.91 -13.86
N ASP A 69 4.73 4.77 -14.20
CA ASP A 69 4.26 3.74 -15.12
C ASP A 69 4.94 3.85 -16.50
N PHE A 70 5.10 5.07 -17.02
CA PHE A 70 5.79 5.30 -18.29
C PHE A 70 7.25 4.84 -18.25
N TRP A 71 7.99 5.20 -17.19
CA TRP A 71 9.40 4.84 -17.03
C TRP A 71 9.56 3.33 -16.91
N LEU A 72 8.67 2.68 -16.15
CA LEU A 72 8.66 1.24 -15.99
C LEU A 72 8.40 0.53 -17.33
N ALA A 73 7.43 1.01 -18.10
CA ALA A 73 7.11 0.48 -19.42
C ALA A 73 8.27 0.65 -20.40
N SER A 74 8.93 1.81 -20.41
CA SER A 74 10.10 2.05 -21.27
C SER A 74 11.28 1.14 -20.91
N SER A 75 11.59 0.97 -19.63
CA SER A 75 12.68 0.10 -19.22
C SER A 75 12.40 -1.37 -19.51
N LEU A 76 11.16 -1.82 -19.34
CA LEU A 76 10.75 -3.17 -19.75
C LEU A 76 10.89 -3.37 -21.26
N ALA A 77 10.46 -2.40 -22.06
CA ALA A 77 10.60 -2.46 -23.51
C ALA A 77 12.08 -2.55 -23.96
N ASP A 78 12.98 -1.83 -23.29
CA ASP A 78 14.42 -1.90 -23.57
C ASP A 78 15.05 -3.24 -23.16
N ILE A 79 14.59 -3.85 -22.07
CA ILE A 79 15.12 -5.16 -21.61
C ILE A 79 14.63 -6.32 -22.50
N LEU A 80 13.41 -6.21 -23.03
CA LEU A 80 12.77 -7.25 -23.86
C LEU A 80 13.17 -7.18 -25.35
N ARG A 81 13.96 -6.17 -25.74
CA ARG A 81 14.46 -5.97 -27.10
C ARG A 81 15.80 -6.69 -27.31
#